data_AF-A0A679HP78-F1
#
_entry.id   AF-A0A679HP78-F1
#
_cell.length_a   1.000
_cell.length_b   1.000
_cell.length_c   1.000
_cell.angle_alpha   90.00
_cell.angle_beta   90.00
_cell.angle_gamma   90.00
#
_symmetry.space_group_name_H-M   'P 1'
#
loop_
_entity.id
_entity.type
_entity.pdbx_description
1 polymer ?
#
loop_
_entity_poly.entity_id
_entity_poly.type
_entity_poly.pdbx_seq_one_letter_code
_entity_poly.pdbx_strand_id
1 'polypeptide(L)'
;MTHNGDRLSGEIVTMEDGILTLDTEYGEMKIEWGKVVHVTSTKPMKVRVSGEKKGLVSDFFVGGHEFRHVTELRQDGPIPISEVKGINIGHIRHDGTITLGGNHTTGNTNTKAVNAVSRVKIQAHRQRLDLEGKYNYGEANGAVTARNWLFQLKYDYFLTEKVFLNTSNMLEHDRFQNLQLRTTLGAGVGYQFFNTGQLSLSSTVGMAYVDEDYTTVPRTQTPSAHAGYRFEATLWSRIKIFQRFDGYYDFKYGNAIRITMDQGVRIPVYQTLYVSLEYDYRLNTKPAPDRKEVDDAYIFGVGFEF
;
A
#
# COMPACT_ATOMS: atom_id res chain seq x y z
N MET A 1 14.16 -35.93 0.06
CA MET A 1 14.49 -36.90 1.12
C MET A 1 14.54 -36.19 2.45
N THR A 2 14.04 -36.84 3.51
CA THR A 2 14.11 -36.36 4.89
C THR A 2 15.18 -37.12 5.68
N HIS A 3 15.56 -36.61 6.86
CA HIS A 3 16.59 -37.21 7.72
C HIS A 3 16.31 -38.66 8.13
N ASN A 4 15.04 -39.08 8.16
CA ASN A 4 14.62 -40.46 8.46
C ASN A 4 14.61 -41.39 7.24
N GLY A 5 15.03 -40.92 6.06
CA GLY A 5 15.12 -41.72 4.84
C GLY A 5 13.88 -41.69 3.94
N ASP A 6 12.81 -40.99 4.34
CA ASP A 6 11.58 -40.93 3.54
C ASP A 6 11.80 -40.16 2.23
N ARG A 7 11.12 -40.65 1.18
CA ARG A 7 11.09 -40.03 -0.15
C ARG A 7 9.66 -39.59 -0.43
N LEU A 8 9.48 -38.28 -0.51
CA LEU A 8 8.21 -37.65 -0.85
C LEU A 8 8.33 -37.03 -2.25
N SER A 9 7.27 -37.14 -3.04
CA SER A 9 7.17 -36.62 -4.40
C SER A 9 5.94 -35.76 -4.55
N GLY A 10 6.08 -34.63 -5.25
CA GLY A 10 5.03 -33.64 -5.47
C GLY A 10 5.59 -32.37 -6.09
N GLU A 11 4.74 -31.39 -6.32
CA GLU A 11 5.14 -30.05 -6.76
C GLU A 11 5.65 -29.22 -5.56
N ILE A 12 6.85 -28.65 -5.69
CA ILE A 12 7.42 -27.76 -4.68
C ILE A 12 6.76 -26.39 -4.82
N VAL A 13 5.75 -26.14 -3.98
CA VAL A 13 4.97 -24.90 -4.01
C VAL A 13 5.81 -23.74 -3.50
N THR A 14 6.28 -23.84 -2.25
CA THR A 14 7.10 -22.81 -1.60
C THR A 14 7.88 -23.40 -0.43
N MET A 15 8.98 -22.76 -0.06
CA MET A 15 9.58 -22.92 1.26
C MET A 15 9.74 -21.54 1.89
N GLU A 16 9.09 -21.33 3.02
CA GLU A 16 9.03 -20.06 3.73
C GLU A 16 8.93 -20.32 5.24
N ASP A 17 9.53 -19.44 6.06
CA ASP A 17 9.51 -19.54 7.53
C ASP A 17 9.91 -20.93 8.08
N GLY A 18 10.80 -21.63 7.37
CA GLY A 18 11.29 -22.95 7.76
C GLY A 18 10.29 -24.09 7.49
N ILE A 19 9.25 -23.86 6.70
CA ILE A 19 8.28 -24.88 6.27
C ILE A 19 8.31 -24.99 4.75
N LEU A 20 8.57 -26.20 4.26
CA LEU A 20 8.42 -26.59 2.86
C LEU A 20 6.99 -27.07 2.63
N THR A 21 6.29 -26.44 1.70
CA THR A 21 4.97 -26.86 1.23
C THR A 21 5.12 -27.62 -0.09
N LEU A 22 4.64 -28.86 -0.09
CA LEU A 22 4.67 -29.77 -1.22
C LEU A 22 3.22 -30.14 -1.60
N ASP A 23 2.82 -29.93 -2.84
CA ASP A 23 1.54 -30.41 -3.34
C ASP A 23 1.70 -31.82 -3.91
N THR A 24 1.03 -32.80 -3.31
CA THR A 24 1.16 -34.22 -3.64
C THR A 24 -0.15 -34.76 -4.20
N GLU A 25 -0.13 -35.97 -4.76
CA GLU A 25 -1.36 -36.65 -5.20
C GLU A 25 -2.37 -36.87 -4.06
N TYR A 26 -1.92 -36.79 -2.80
CA TYR A 26 -2.75 -36.94 -1.61
C TYR A 26 -3.11 -35.59 -0.96
N GLY A 27 -2.75 -34.46 -1.60
CA GLY A 27 -2.98 -33.10 -1.14
C GLY A 27 -1.72 -32.39 -0.64
N GLU A 28 -1.91 -31.19 -0.08
CA GLU A 28 -0.84 -30.33 0.40
C GLU A 28 -0.19 -30.90 1.68
N MET A 29 1.12 -31.10 1.64
CA MET A 29 1.95 -31.53 2.76
C MET A 29 2.89 -30.42 3.21
N LYS A 30 2.96 -30.19 4.52
CA LYS A 30 3.89 -29.23 5.15
C LYS A 30 4.99 -29.98 5.89
N ILE A 31 6.23 -29.69 5.54
CA ILE A 31 7.42 -30.37 6.05
C ILE A 31 8.34 -29.33 6.68
N GLU A 32 8.78 -29.56 7.91
CA GLU A 32 9.81 -28.71 8.53
C GLU A 32 11.10 -28.78 7.71
N TRP A 33 11.61 -27.62 7.28
CA TRP A 33 12.80 -27.50 6.44
C TRP A 33 14.03 -28.13 7.10
N GLY A 34 14.16 -28.00 8.42
CA GLY A 34 15.24 -28.64 9.18
C GLY A 34 15.26 -30.17 9.09
N LYS A 35 14.16 -30.81 8.67
CA LYS A 35 14.08 -32.26 8.46
C LYS A 35 14.41 -32.67 7.03
N VAL A 36 14.57 -31.74 6.09
CA VAL A 36 14.88 -32.01 4.69
C VAL A 36 16.40 -32.09 4.50
N VAL A 37 16.88 -33.16 3.87
CA VAL A 37 18.33 -33.34 3.58
C VAL A 37 18.68 -33.17 2.11
N HIS A 38 17.70 -33.43 1.23
CA HIS A 38 17.91 -33.40 -0.21
C HIS A 38 16.61 -33.08 -0.93
N VAL A 39 16.67 -32.14 -1.88
CA VAL A 39 15.57 -31.76 -2.77
C VAL A 39 16.08 -31.85 -4.19
N THR A 40 15.28 -32.46 -5.06
CA THR A 40 15.55 -32.53 -6.50
C THR A 40 14.27 -32.16 -7.24
N SER A 41 14.40 -31.38 -8.30
CA SER A 41 13.28 -30.90 -9.11
C SER A 41 13.59 -31.03 -10.60
N THR A 42 12.59 -31.40 -11.37
CA THR A 42 12.67 -31.45 -12.85
C THR A 42 12.62 -30.05 -13.47
N LYS A 43 12.11 -29.06 -12.74
CA LYS A 43 12.10 -27.64 -13.12
C LYS A 43 13.06 -26.84 -12.22
N PRO A 44 13.71 -25.77 -12.72
CA PRO A 44 14.52 -24.90 -11.87
C PRO A 44 13.70 -24.32 -10.72
N MET A 45 14.16 -24.51 -9.49
CA MET A 45 13.61 -23.90 -8.28
C MET A 45 14.26 -22.53 -8.07
N LYS A 46 13.47 -21.52 -7.72
CA LYS A 46 14.00 -20.20 -7.38
C LYS A 46 14.34 -20.18 -5.88
N VAL A 47 15.61 -20.32 -5.56
CA VAL A 47 16.09 -20.50 -4.20
C VAL A 47 16.67 -19.20 -3.66
N ARG A 48 16.16 -18.76 -2.51
CA ARG A 48 16.68 -17.65 -1.74
C ARG A 48 17.76 -18.15 -0.80
N VAL A 49 19.00 -17.71 -0.98
CA VAL A 49 20.15 -18.05 -0.13
C VAL A 49 20.58 -16.87 0.71
N SER A 50 21.22 -17.16 1.85
CA SER A 50 21.95 -16.13 2.61
C SER A 50 23.12 -15.61 1.77
N GLY A 51 23.00 -14.44 1.15
CA GLY A 51 24.01 -13.91 0.23
C GLY A 51 23.70 -12.49 -0.26
N GLU A 52 24.76 -11.76 -0.64
CA GLU A 52 24.90 -10.30 -0.77
C GLU A 52 23.69 -9.47 -1.26
N LYS A 53 23.62 -8.25 -0.72
CA LYS A 53 22.59 -7.21 -0.93
C LYS A 53 22.30 -6.97 -2.42
N LYS A 54 21.09 -7.32 -2.88
CA LYS A 54 20.63 -7.07 -4.27
C LYS A 54 20.07 -5.65 -4.48
N GLY A 55 20.01 -4.85 -3.42
CA GLY A 55 19.65 -3.43 -3.47
C GLY A 55 18.64 -3.08 -2.38
N LEU A 56 18.69 -1.84 -1.91
CA LEU A 56 17.93 -1.33 -0.76
C LEU A 56 16.44 -1.74 -0.76
N VAL A 57 15.79 -1.69 -1.93
CA VAL A 57 14.36 -2.01 -2.07
C VAL A 57 14.11 -3.51 -1.88
N SER A 58 14.83 -4.39 -2.60
CA SER A 58 14.68 -5.83 -2.43
C SER A 58 15.10 -6.27 -1.03
N ASP A 59 16.10 -5.60 -0.45
CA ASP A 59 16.56 -5.90 0.90
C ASP A 59 15.50 -5.57 1.95
N PHE A 60 14.84 -4.41 1.81
CA PHE A 60 13.73 -4.01 2.68
C PHE A 60 12.56 -5.00 2.62
N PHE A 61 12.15 -5.38 1.42
CA PHE A 61 10.96 -6.21 1.19
C PHE A 61 11.18 -7.72 1.36
N VAL A 62 12.40 -8.21 1.14
CA VAL A 62 12.71 -9.65 1.05
C VAL A 62 13.85 -10.08 2.00
N GLY A 63 14.47 -9.14 2.73
CA GLY A 63 15.50 -9.42 3.73
C GLY A 63 16.94 -9.50 3.21
N GLY A 64 17.19 -9.08 1.96
CA GLY A 64 18.53 -8.91 1.41
C GLY A 64 19.23 -10.19 1.01
N HIS A 65 18.50 -11.08 0.35
CA HIS A 65 18.95 -12.41 -0.01
C HIS A 65 19.09 -12.59 -1.53
N GLU A 66 20.09 -13.38 -1.95
CA GLU A 66 20.31 -13.74 -3.33
C GLU A 66 19.32 -14.82 -3.80
N PHE A 67 18.66 -14.60 -4.93
CA PHE A 67 17.92 -15.66 -5.63
C PHE A 67 18.81 -16.37 -6.64
N ARG A 68 18.94 -17.69 -6.53
CA ARG A 68 19.62 -18.59 -7.46
C ARG A 68 18.63 -19.61 -8.03
N HIS A 69 18.79 -19.98 -9.29
CA HIS A 69 17.98 -21.03 -9.90
C HIS A 69 18.75 -22.35 -9.81
N VAL A 70 18.19 -23.34 -9.13
CA VAL A 70 18.80 -24.67 -8.99
C VAL A 70 17.76 -25.77 -9.13
N THR A 71 18.17 -26.90 -9.68
CA THR A 71 17.33 -28.10 -9.78
C THR A 71 17.59 -29.07 -8.63
N GLU A 72 18.60 -28.79 -7.79
CA GLU A 72 19.00 -29.68 -6.72
C GLU A 72 19.56 -28.91 -5.51
N LEU A 73 19.21 -29.36 -4.31
CA LEU A 73 19.71 -28.85 -3.03
C LEU A 73 20.07 -30.03 -2.13
N ARG A 74 21.30 -30.07 -1.64
CA ARG A 74 21.83 -31.12 -0.75
C ARG A 74 22.81 -30.49 0.25
N GLN A 75 23.16 -31.19 1.32
CA GLN A 75 24.07 -30.65 2.35
C GLN A 75 25.46 -30.27 1.80
N ASP A 76 26.00 -31.06 0.88
CA ASP A 76 27.33 -30.95 0.28
C ASP A 76 27.30 -30.32 -1.13
N GLY A 77 26.19 -29.69 -1.50
CA GLY A 77 25.98 -29.12 -2.83
C GLY A 77 26.61 -27.74 -2.99
N PRO A 78 26.63 -27.20 -4.23
CA PRO A 78 27.10 -25.82 -4.50
C PRO A 78 26.30 -24.76 -3.73
N ILE A 79 25.06 -25.08 -3.38
CA ILE A 79 24.24 -24.35 -2.41
C ILE A 79 23.86 -25.35 -1.31
N PRO A 80 24.51 -25.29 -0.15
CA PRO A 80 24.14 -26.11 0.99
C PRO A 80 22.68 -25.86 1.38
N ILE A 81 21.93 -26.94 1.62
CA ILE A 81 20.51 -26.85 1.99
C ILE A 81 20.27 -26.00 3.26
N SER A 82 21.28 -25.90 4.14
CA SER A 82 21.30 -25.06 5.35
C SER A 82 21.37 -23.55 5.07
N GLU A 83 21.91 -23.14 3.92
CA GLU A 83 22.00 -21.74 3.51
C GLU A 83 20.73 -21.23 2.84
N VAL A 84 19.84 -22.15 2.45
CA VAL A 84 18.57 -21.85 1.82
C VAL A 84 17.61 -21.28 2.85
N LYS A 85 17.20 -20.03 2.63
CA LYS A 85 16.21 -19.29 3.42
C LYS A 85 14.83 -19.25 2.77
N GLY A 86 14.71 -19.68 1.51
CA GLY A 86 13.40 -19.83 0.88
C GLY A 86 13.46 -20.48 -0.48
N ILE A 87 12.33 -21.00 -0.93
CA ILE A 87 12.16 -21.57 -2.29
C ILE A 87 10.86 -21.03 -2.86
N ASN A 88 10.88 -20.59 -4.12
CA ASN A 88 9.72 -20.07 -4.85
C ASN A 88 8.96 -18.94 -4.12
N ILE A 89 9.66 -18.16 -3.27
CA ILE A 89 9.09 -16.98 -2.62
C ILE A 89 8.61 -16.00 -3.71
N GLY A 90 7.38 -15.50 -3.53
CA GLY A 90 6.71 -14.60 -4.44
C GLY A 90 7.61 -13.44 -4.91
N HIS A 91 7.51 -13.11 -6.20
CA HIS A 91 8.19 -11.94 -6.76
C HIS A 91 7.70 -10.65 -6.10
N ILE A 92 8.57 -9.64 -6.04
CA ILE A 92 8.13 -8.27 -5.73
C ILE A 92 7.13 -7.86 -6.81
N ARG A 93 5.86 -7.76 -6.43
CA ARG A 93 4.78 -7.24 -7.26
C ARG A 93 4.66 -5.76 -6.97
N HIS A 94 4.56 -4.96 -8.01
CA HIS A 94 4.24 -3.55 -7.87
C HIS A 94 3.11 -3.24 -8.84
N ASP A 95 2.21 -2.39 -8.37
CA ASP A 95 1.14 -1.79 -9.17
C ASP A 95 1.07 -0.31 -8.83
N GLY A 96 0.88 0.53 -9.84
CA GLY A 96 0.91 1.97 -9.66
C GLY A 96 -0.04 2.69 -10.58
N THR A 97 -0.44 3.89 -10.16
CA THR A 97 -1.25 4.81 -10.95
C THR A 97 -0.72 6.23 -10.80
N ILE A 98 -0.70 6.97 -11.90
CA ILE A 98 -0.46 8.40 -11.92
C ILE A 98 -1.63 9.04 -12.67
N THR A 99 -2.37 9.93 -12.03
CA THR A 99 -3.49 10.68 -12.61
C THR A 99 -3.15 12.16 -12.63
N LEU A 100 -3.38 12.81 -13.77
CA LEU A 100 -3.30 14.26 -13.92
C LEU A 100 -4.67 14.79 -14.37
N GLY A 101 -5.11 15.87 -13.73
CA GLY A 101 -6.34 16.59 -14.06
C GLY A 101 -6.06 18.09 -14.13
N GLY A 102 -6.90 18.81 -14.86
CA GLY A 102 -6.79 20.27 -14.89
C GLY A 102 -7.82 20.94 -15.79
N ASN A 103 -7.93 22.25 -15.64
CA ASN A 103 -8.75 23.10 -16.48
C ASN A 103 -8.07 24.44 -16.72
N HIS A 104 -8.41 25.06 -17.85
CA HIS A 104 -8.01 26.42 -18.16
C HIS A 104 -9.17 27.15 -18.81
N THR A 105 -9.53 28.31 -18.28
CA THR A 105 -10.58 29.17 -18.84
C THR A 105 -10.05 30.58 -19.05
N THR A 106 -10.53 31.24 -20.10
CA THR A 106 -10.19 32.62 -20.46
C THR A 106 -11.45 33.37 -20.88
N GLY A 107 -11.40 34.70 -20.89
CA GLY A 107 -12.52 35.58 -21.22
C GLY A 107 -12.90 36.45 -20.03
N ASN A 108 -14.18 36.48 -19.66
CA ASN A 108 -14.68 37.27 -18.53
C ASN A 108 -14.11 36.84 -17.17
N THR A 109 -13.65 35.59 -17.09
CA THR A 109 -12.93 35.03 -15.94
C THR A 109 -11.72 34.29 -16.47
N ASN A 110 -10.61 34.34 -15.73
CA ASN A 110 -9.42 33.54 -16.00
C ASN A 110 -9.24 32.53 -14.88
N THR A 111 -9.35 31.23 -15.18
CA THR A 111 -9.10 30.18 -14.19
C THR A 111 -8.08 29.17 -14.68
N LYS A 112 -7.30 28.64 -13.73
CA LYS A 112 -6.35 27.56 -13.92
C LYS A 112 -6.49 26.62 -12.73
N ALA A 113 -6.65 25.33 -12.97
CA ALA A 113 -6.46 24.34 -11.94
C ALA A 113 -5.67 23.14 -12.45
N VAL A 114 -4.88 22.56 -11.56
CA VAL A 114 -4.06 21.37 -11.79
C VAL A 114 -4.21 20.46 -10.58
N ASN A 115 -4.49 19.19 -10.83
CA ASN A 115 -4.58 18.15 -9.82
C ASN A 115 -3.67 16.99 -10.24
N ALA A 116 -2.87 16.48 -9.33
CA ALA A 116 -2.00 15.34 -9.56
C ALA A 116 -2.13 14.33 -8.42
N VAL A 117 -2.32 13.06 -8.77
CA VAL A 117 -2.41 11.95 -7.81
C VAL A 117 -1.49 10.84 -8.26
N SER A 118 -0.61 10.38 -7.37
CA SER A 118 0.22 9.19 -7.58
C SER A 118 -0.05 8.19 -6.46
N ARG A 119 -0.28 6.94 -6.82
CA ARG A 119 -0.48 5.83 -5.88
C ARG A 119 0.36 4.66 -6.33
N VAL A 120 1.17 4.11 -5.44
CA VAL A 120 2.04 2.96 -5.72
C VAL A 120 1.87 1.94 -4.60
N LYS A 121 1.61 0.69 -4.98
CA LYS A 121 1.57 -0.45 -4.08
C LYS A 121 2.72 -1.38 -4.42
N ILE A 122 3.51 -1.74 -3.43
CA ILE A 122 4.59 -2.72 -3.55
C ILE A 122 4.29 -3.85 -2.57
N GLN A 123 4.26 -5.07 -3.07
CA GLN A 123 3.96 -6.28 -2.31
C GLN A 123 5.05 -7.31 -2.52
N ALA A 124 5.56 -7.85 -1.42
CA ALA A 124 6.57 -8.89 -1.47
C ALA A 124 6.51 -9.69 -0.16
N HIS A 125 6.54 -11.02 -0.27
CA HIS A 125 6.52 -11.89 0.90
C HIS A 125 5.37 -11.48 1.86
N ARG A 126 5.67 -11.25 3.15
CA ARG A 126 4.72 -10.85 4.19
C ARG A 126 4.62 -9.33 4.35
N GLN A 127 4.99 -8.56 3.34
CA GLN A 127 5.04 -7.09 3.40
C GLN A 127 4.24 -6.45 2.27
N ARG A 128 3.55 -5.36 2.61
CA ARG A 128 2.95 -4.43 1.65
C ARG A 128 3.29 -3.00 2.02
N LEU A 129 3.74 -2.23 1.04
CA LEU A 129 3.95 -0.79 1.15
C LEU A 129 2.98 -0.09 0.18
N ASP A 130 2.20 0.84 0.69
CA ASP A 130 1.38 1.75 -0.09
C ASP A 130 1.93 3.18 0.05
N LEU A 131 2.19 3.82 -1.08
CA LEU A 131 2.60 5.21 -1.18
C LEU A 131 1.52 5.99 -1.92
N GLU A 132 1.16 7.16 -1.40
CA GLU A 132 0.20 8.07 -2.02
C GLU A 132 0.71 9.51 -1.95
N GLY A 133 0.59 10.21 -3.07
CA GLY A 133 0.88 11.63 -3.19
C GLY A 133 -0.26 12.33 -3.90
N LYS A 134 -0.75 13.44 -3.33
CA LYS A 134 -1.74 14.33 -3.95
C LYS A 134 -1.21 15.75 -3.97
N TYR A 135 -1.47 16.47 -5.04
CA TYR A 135 -1.19 17.90 -5.17
C TYR A 135 -2.32 18.60 -5.93
N ASN A 136 -2.87 19.66 -5.35
CA ASN A 136 -3.89 20.47 -5.99
C ASN A 136 -3.48 21.95 -6.00
N TYR A 137 -3.60 22.58 -7.15
CA TYR A 137 -3.38 24.01 -7.37
C TYR A 137 -4.56 24.61 -8.12
N GLY A 138 -5.03 25.77 -7.66
CA GLY A 138 -6.09 26.54 -8.29
C GLY A 138 -5.79 28.03 -8.25
N GLU A 139 -6.13 28.71 -9.33
CA GLU A 139 -6.03 30.15 -9.48
C GLU A 139 -7.25 30.69 -10.23
N ALA A 140 -7.83 31.79 -9.74
CA ALA A 140 -8.89 32.53 -10.40
C ALA A 140 -8.55 34.02 -10.40
N ASN A 141 -8.57 34.64 -11.57
CA ASN A 141 -8.29 36.06 -11.78
C ASN A 141 -6.97 36.53 -11.15
N GLY A 142 -5.91 35.70 -11.23
CA GLY A 142 -4.60 35.98 -10.66
C GLY A 142 -4.47 35.74 -9.15
N ALA A 143 -5.57 35.39 -8.47
CA ALA A 143 -5.55 35.01 -7.06
C ALA A 143 -5.53 33.49 -6.92
N VAL A 144 -4.60 32.96 -6.12
CA VAL A 144 -4.60 31.54 -5.76
C VAL A 144 -5.89 31.23 -4.98
N THR A 145 -6.55 30.15 -5.33
CA THR A 145 -7.81 29.67 -4.71
C THR A 145 -7.68 28.29 -4.09
N ALA A 146 -6.70 27.48 -4.53
CA ALA A 146 -6.37 26.21 -3.92
C ALA A 146 -4.85 25.99 -3.96
N ARG A 147 -4.28 25.50 -2.87
CA ARG A 147 -2.89 25.05 -2.80
C ARG A 147 -2.75 24.10 -1.62
N ASN A 148 -2.82 22.81 -1.91
CA ASN A 148 -2.63 21.76 -0.91
C ASN A 148 -1.88 20.57 -1.48
N TRP A 149 -1.28 19.82 -0.57
CA TRP A 149 -0.62 18.57 -0.89
C TRP A 149 -0.76 17.58 0.26
N LEU A 150 -0.73 16.30 -0.09
CA LEU A 150 -0.75 15.19 0.85
C LEU A 150 0.28 14.17 0.41
N PHE A 151 1.06 13.67 1.35
CA PHE A 151 1.91 12.50 1.17
C PHE A 151 1.57 11.47 2.24
N GLN A 152 1.33 10.23 1.85
CA GLN A 152 1.01 9.14 2.76
C GLN A 152 1.83 7.91 2.44
N LEU A 153 2.32 7.26 3.49
CA LEU A 153 3.02 5.98 3.45
C LEU A 153 2.33 5.05 4.45
N LYS A 154 1.87 3.89 3.98
CA LYS A 154 1.36 2.80 4.84
C LYS A 154 2.21 1.56 4.63
N TYR A 155 2.68 0.98 5.72
CA TYR A 155 3.44 -0.27 5.72
C TYR A 155 2.67 -1.33 6.52
N ASP A 156 2.36 -2.43 5.85
CA ASP A 156 1.64 -3.58 6.40
C ASP A 156 2.59 -4.79 6.49
N TYR A 157 2.70 -5.39 7.67
CA TYR A 157 3.38 -6.65 7.89
C TYR A 157 2.37 -7.76 8.22
N PHE A 158 2.23 -8.74 7.33
CA PHE A 158 1.25 -9.82 7.41
C PHE A 158 1.67 -10.88 8.43
N LEU A 159 0.95 -10.96 9.55
CA LEU A 159 1.08 -12.00 10.58
C LEU A 159 0.45 -13.33 10.14
N THR A 160 -0.56 -13.25 9.28
CA THR A 160 -1.14 -14.37 8.53
C THR A 160 -1.49 -13.86 7.13
N GLU A 161 -2.05 -14.70 6.26
CA GLU A 161 -2.55 -14.26 4.95
C GLU A 161 -3.62 -13.15 5.02
N LYS A 162 -4.29 -12.99 6.18
CA LYS A 162 -5.37 -12.02 6.36
C LYS A 162 -5.12 -10.99 7.44
N VAL A 163 -4.35 -11.30 8.48
CA VAL A 163 -4.10 -10.39 9.61
C VAL A 163 -2.76 -9.72 9.41
N PHE A 164 -2.71 -8.40 9.52
CA PHE A 164 -1.47 -7.63 9.40
C PHE A 164 -1.33 -6.58 10.49
N LEU A 165 -0.09 -6.29 10.87
CA LEU A 165 0.28 -5.10 11.61
C LEU A 165 0.40 -3.94 10.63
N ASN A 166 -0.15 -2.78 10.97
CA ASN A 166 -0.10 -1.58 10.14
C ASN A 166 0.72 -0.49 10.86
N THR A 167 1.54 0.20 10.08
CA THR A 167 2.11 1.50 10.45
C THR A 167 1.80 2.50 9.34
N SER A 168 1.49 3.74 9.69
CA SER A 168 1.15 4.77 8.72
C SER A 168 1.79 6.11 9.06
N ASN A 169 2.18 6.84 8.04
CA ASN A 169 2.72 8.19 8.13
C ASN A 169 1.97 9.04 7.10
N MET A 170 1.43 10.18 7.51
CA MET A 170 0.74 11.10 6.63
C MET A 170 1.19 12.53 6.90
N LEU A 171 1.53 13.24 5.84
CA LEU A 171 1.93 14.64 5.85
C LEU A 171 0.95 15.41 5.00
N GLU A 172 0.38 16.49 5.54
CA GLU A 172 -0.61 17.32 4.85
C GLU A 172 -0.24 18.79 4.97
N HIS A 173 -0.50 19.55 3.92
CA HIS A 173 -0.43 21.01 3.92
C HIS A 173 -1.64 21.55 3.18
N ASP A 174 -2.30 22.55 3.74
CA ASP A 174 -3.37 23.26 3.05
C ASP A 174 -3.36 24.75 3.41
N ARG A 175 -3.01 25.57 2.41
CA ARG A 175 -2.92 27.02 2.59
C ARG A 175 -4.25 27.65 3.00
N PHE A 176 -5.37 27.17 2.47
CA PHE A 176 -6.69 27.77 2.70
C PHE A 176 -7.35 27.28 3.98
N GLN A 177 -6.87 26.16 4.55
CA GLN A 177 -7.19 25.76 5.91
C GLN A 177 -6.26 26.39 6.97
N ASN A 178 -5.35 27.29 6.58
CA ASN A 178 -4.27 27.81 7.43
C ASN A 178 -3.36 26.70 7.98
N LEU A 179 -3.32 25.53 7.35
CA LEU A 179 -2.55 24.38 7.81
C LEU A 179 -1.17 24.41 7.17
N GLN A 180 -0.16 24.77 7.96
CA GLN A 180 1.23 24.81 7.51
C GLN A 180 1.77 23.39 7.34
N LEU A 181 1.54 22.52 8.32
CA LEU A 181 1.86 21.10 8.25
C LEU A 181 1.03 20.32 9.26
N ARG A 182 0.39 19.24 8.83
CA ARG A 182 -0.06 18.17 9.73
C ARG A 182 0.79 16.93 9.53
N THR A 183 1.32 16.39 10.62
CA THR A 183 1.95 15.07 10.65
C THR A 183 1.07 14.11 11.43
N THR A 184 0.67 13.00 10.82
CA THR A 184 -0.08 11.92 11.47
C THR A 184 0.75 10.65 11.43
N LEU A 185 1.14 10.14 12.60
CA LEU A 185 1.86 8.88 12.78
C LEU A 185 0.91 7.85 13.37
N GLY A 186 0.59 6.80 12.64
CA GLY A 186 -0.35 5.77 13.05
C GLY A 186 0.29 4.39 13.21
N ALA A 187 -0.24 3.60 14.13
CA ALA A 187 0.06 2.19 14.28
C ALA A 187 -1.21 1.41 14.67
N GLY A 188 -1.36 0.21 14.13
CA GLY A 188 -2.57 -0.57 14.35
C GLY A 188 -2.49 -1.99 13.82
N VAL A 189 -3.65 -2.62 13.77
CA VAL A 189 -3.87 -3.94 13.19
C VAL A 189 -4.88 -3.82 12.06
N GLY A 190 -4.78 -4.69 11.07
CA GLY A 190 -5.72 -4.73 9.97
C GLY A 190 -6.08 -6.15 9.56
N TYR A 191 -7.17 -6.22 8.80
CA TYR A 191 -7.71 -7.46 8.27
C TYR A 191 -7.97 -7.31 6.78
N GLN A 192 -7.44 -8.25 6.00
CA GLN A 192 -7.66 -8.40 4.57
C GLN A 192 -8.83 -9.37 4.36
N PHE A 193 -10.00 -8.82 4.02
CA PHE A 193 -11.22 -9.60 3.79
C PHE A 193 -11.18 -10.32 2.45
N PHE A 194 -10.84 -9.57 1.40
CA PHE A 194 -10.75 -10.06 0.02
C PHE A 194 -9.45 -9.55 -0.60
N ASN A 195 -8.72 -10.41 -1.30
CA ASN A 195 -7.53 -10.02 -2.06
C ASN A 195 -7.42 -10.86 -3.33
N THR A 196 -8.32 -10.60 -4.28
CA THR A 196 -8.32 -11.23 -5.60
C THR A 196 -7.96 -10.18 -6.65
N GLY A 197 -7.63 -10.62 -7.87
CA GLY A 197 -7.40 -9.69 -8.99
C GLY A 197 -8.64 -8.86 -9.38
N GLN A 198 -9.84 -9.25 -8.92
CA GLN A 198 -11.10 -8.55 -9.21
C GLN A 198 -11.65 -7.77 -8.01
N LEU A 199 -11.31 -8.15 -6.79
CA LEU A 199 -11.88 -7.57 -5.57
C LEU A 199 -10.83 -7.53 -4.46
N SER A 200 -10.59 -6.35 -3.92
CA SER A 200 -9.76 -6.13 -2.75
C SER A 200 -10.53 -5.34 -1.70
N LEU A 201 -10.53 -5.83 -0.46
CA LEU A 201 -11.08 -5.14 0.69
C LEU A 201 -10.22 -5.40 1.92
N SER A 202 -9.77 -4.33 2.56
CA SER A 202 -9.07 -4.38 3.83
C SER A 202 -9.57 -3.28 4.77
N SER A 203 -9.56 -3.54 6.07
CA SER A 203 -9.74 -2.52 7.09
C SER A 203 -8.57 -2.47 8.06
N THR A 204 -8.40 -1.33 8.72
CA THR A 204 -7.40 -1.07 9.74
C THR A 204 -8.05 -0.37 10.92
N VAL A 205 -7.65 -0.74 12.13
CA VAL A 205 -7.99 -0.02 13.36
C VAL A 205 -6.72 0.15 14.19
N GLY A 206 -6.60 1.28 14.87
CA GLY A 206 -5.38 1.57 15.62
C GLY A 206 -5.43 2.89 16.35
N MET A 207 -4.23 3.35 16.68
CA MET A 207 -4.00 4.63 17.33
C MET A 207 -3.11 5.48 16.42
N ALA A 208 -3.23 6.79 16.55
CA ALA A 208 -2.39 7.75 15.87
C ALA A 208 -1.93 8.84 16.83
N TYR A 209 -0.84 9.51 16.45
CA TYR A 209 -0.36 10.74 17.04
C TYR A 209 -0.37 11.81 15.96
N VAL A 210 -1.06 12.90 16.24
CA VAL A 210 -1.36 13.97 15.29
C VAL A 210 -0.70 15.24 15.79
N ASP A 211 0.15 15.82 14.96
CA ASP A 211 0.84 17.07 15.23
C ASP A 211 0.44 18.08 14.16
N GLU A 212 -0.29 19.12 14.56
CA GLU A 212 -0.84 20.11 13.64
C GLU A 212 -0.22 21.48 13.89
N ASP A 213 0.40 22.03 12.86
CA ASP A 213 0.94 23.37 12.84
C ASP A 213 0.07 24.25 11.93
N TYR A 214 -0.65 25.19 12.54
CA TYR A 214 -1.50 26.16 11.85
C TYR A 214 -0.86 27.54 11.88
N THR A 215 -1.10 28.35 10.85
CA THR A 215 -0.54 29.71 10.78
C THR A 215 -1.24 30.71 11.70
N THR A 216 -2.44 30.39 12.19
CA THR A 216 -3.31 31.32 12.95
C THR A 216 -3.55 30.91 14.39
N VAL A 217 -3.18 29.70 14.80
CA VAL A 217 -3.39 29.20 16.17
C VAL A 217 -2.16 28.41 16.64
N PRO A 218 -1.96 28.25 17.97
CA PRO A 218 -0.86 27.45 18.49
C PRO A 218 -0.89 26.01 17.99
N ARG A 219 0.31 25.44 17.78
CA ARG A 219 0.51 24.04 17.41
C ARG A 219 -0.17 23.08 18.41
N THR A 220 -0.84 22.05 17.90
CA THR A 220 -1.56 21.04 18.70
C THR A 220 -0.93 19.66 18.53
N GLN A 221 -0.92 18.87 19.61
CA GLN A 221 -0.37 17.52 19.63
C GLN A 221 -1.35 16.57 20.32
N THR A 222 -1.94 15.67 19.55
CA THR A 222 -3.10 14.91 19.99
C THR A 222 -2.91 13.42 19.72
N PRO A 223 -3.04 12.56 20.75
CA PRO A 223 -3.28 11.14 20.50
C PRO A 223 -4.71 10.97 19.95
N SER A 224 -4.88 10.02 19.05
CA SER A 224 -6.13 9.81 18.32
C SER A 224 -6.40 8.33 18.12
N ALA A 225 -7.66 7.93 18.08
CA ALA A 225 -8.04 6.63 17.52
C ALA A 225 -8.08 6.72 15.99
N HIS A 226 -7.75 5.64 15.30
CA HIS A 226 -7.80 5.53 13.84
C HIS A 226 -8.65 4.34 13.41
N ALA A 227 -9.47 4.55 12.40
CA ALA A 227 -10.14 3.50 11.66
C ALA A 227 -10.06 3.81 10.17
N GLY A 228 -9.78 2.80 9.35
CA GLY A 228 -9.67 2.97 7.92
C GLY A 228 -10.13 1.74 7.15
N TYR A 229 -10.50 1.93 5.89
CA TYR A 229 -10.68 0.83 4.96
C TYR A 229 -10.27 1.23 3.54
N ARG A 230 -9.92 0.21 2.76
CA ARG A 230 -9.59 0.33 1.34
C ARG A 230 -10.36 -0.74 0.59
N PHE A 231 -11.14 -0.29 -0.39
CA PHE A 231 -11.96 -1.11 -1.26
C PHE A 231 -11.58 -0.81 -2.71
N GLU A 232 -11.38 -1.86 -3.49
CA GLU A 232 -11.21 -1.78 -4.94
C GLU A 232 -11.93 -2.97 -5.59
N ALA A 233 -12.72 -2.71 -6.63
CA ALA A 233 -13.38 -3.75 -7.40
C ALA A 233 -13.25 -3.46 -8.90
N THR A 234 -12.95 -4.51 -9.66
CA THR A 234 -12.98 -4.49 -11.12
C THR A 234 -14.33 -5.00 -11.58
N LEU A 235 -15.10 -4.13 -12.22
CA LEU A 235 -16.41 -4.39 -12.80
C LEU A 235 -16.30 -4.59 -14.33
N TRP A 236 -17.12 -5.49 -14.87
CA TRP A 236 -17.21 -5.78 -16.31
C TRP A 236 -15.83 -5.94 -17.00
N SER A 237 -15.66 -5.32 -18.17
CA SER A 237 -14.47 -5.37 -19.03
C SER A 237 -13.37 -4.37 -18.63
N ARG A 238 -12.95 -4.37 -17.34
CA ARG A 238 -11.81 -3.62 -16.75
C ARG A 238 -12.11 -2.26 -16.08
N ILE A 239 -13.38 -1.88 -15.89
CA ILE A 239 -13.70 -0.66 -15.13
C ILE A 239 -13.35 -0.88 -13.66
N LYS A 240 -12.53 -0.01 -13.06
CA LYS A 240 -12.16 -0.13 -11.64
C LYS A 240 -12.93 0.89 -10.82
N ILE A 241 -13.66 0.45 -9.81
CA ILE A 241 -14.20 1.33 -8.77
C ILE A 241 -13.31 1.20 -7.53
N PHE A 242 -13.11 2.31 -6.82
CA PHE A 242 -12.35 2.32 -5.59
C PHE A 242 -13.01 3.24 -4.56
N GLN A 243 -12.78 2.91 -3.30
CA GLN A 243 -13.18 3.72 -2.16
C GLN A 243 -12.13 3.56 -1.06
N ARG A 244 -11.72 4.68 -0.48
CA ARG A 244 -10.73 4.75 0.59
C ARG A 244 -11.28 5.63 1.67
N PHE A 245 -11.09 5.20 2.90
CA PHE A 245 -11.58 5.91 4.07
C PHE A 245 -10.50 5.83 5.14
N ASP A 246 -10.21 6.99 5.74
CA ASP A 246 -9.39 7.13 6.95
C ASP A 246 -10.12 8.10 7.89
N GLY A 247 -10.47 7.62 9.08
CA GLY A 247 -11.13 8.36 10.14
C GLY A 247 -10.27 8.43 11.39
N TYR A 248 -10.23 9.60 12.01
CA TYR A 248 -9.50 9.87 13.24
C TYR A 248 -10.43 10.51 14.27
N TYR A 249 -10.33 10.04 15.51
CA TYR A 249 -10.97 10.66 16.66
C TYR A 249 -9.89 11.15 17.62
N ASP A 250 -9.74 12.46 17.71
CA ASP A 250 -8.71 13.15 18.48
C ASP A 250 -9.15 13.27 19.95
N PHE A 251 -8.31 12.85 20.92
CA PHE A 251 -8.68 12.76 22.34
C PHE A 251 -8.36 13.99 23.20
N LYS A 252 -7.72 15.02 22.62
CA LYS A 252 -7.31 16.23 23.33
C LYS A 252 -7.95 17.46 22.71
N TYR A 253 -7.83 18.59 23.42
CA TYR A 253 -8.28 19.90 22.97
C TYR A 253 -9.76 19.92 22.56
N GLY A 254 -10.64 19.29 23.36
CA GLY A 254 -12.09 19.34 23.15
C GLY A 254 -12.66 18.26 22.24
N ASN A 255 -11.85 17.28 21.85
CA ASN A 255 -12.14 16.20 20.91
C ASN A 255 -12.52 16.68 19.51
N ALA A 256 -12.02 15.99 18.49
CA ALA A 256 -12.32 16.31 17.10
C ALA A 256 -12.43 15.03 16.28
N ILE A 257 -13.26 15.06 15.24
CA ILE A 257 -13.35 14.01 14.25
C ILE A 257 -12.74 14.54 12.96
N ARG A 258 -11.81 13.79 12.39
CA ARG A 258 -11.26 14.04 11.06
C ARG A 258 -11.54 12.84 10.17
N ILE A 259 -12.10 13.08 8.98
CA ILE A 259 -12.38 12.04 7.99
C ILE A 259 -11.78 12.44 6.66
N THR A 260 -11.14 11.48 6.03
CA THR A 260 -10.69 11.52 4.64
C THR A 260 -11.35 10.38 3.90
N MET A 261 -12.03 10.70 2.80
CA MET A 261 -12.68 9.72 1.95
C MET A 261 -12.41 10.04 0.49
N ASP A 262 -11.93 9.05 -0.26
CA ASP A 262 -11.68 9.17 -1.70
C ASP A 262 -12.44 8.05 -2.39
N GLN A 263 -13.35 8.39 -3.29
CA GLN A 263 -14.11 7.41 -4.07
C GLN A 263 -14.08 7.77 -5.54
N GLY A 264 -13.97 6.77 -6.39
CA GLY A 264 -13.92 7.06 -7.81
C GLY A 264 -14.02 5.84 -8.70
N VAL A 265 -14.04 6.15 -9.98
CA VAL A 265 -14.05 5.17 -11.07
C VAL A 265 -12.88 5.46 -12.01
N ARG A 266 -12.23 4.40 -12.49
CA ARG A 266 -11.24 4.43 -13.56
C ARG A 266 -11.77 3.63 -14.73
N ILE A 267 -11.81 4.25 -15.88
CA ILE A 267 -12.32 3.68 -17.13
C ILE A 267 -11.13 3.56 -18.08
N PRO A 268 -10.63 2.34 -18.35
CA PRO A 268 -9.55 2.15 -19.30
C PRO A 268 -9.95 2.63 -20.70
N VAL A 269 -9.05 3.34 -21.35
CA VAL A 269 -9.26 3.89 -22.70
C VAL A 269 -8.35 3.19 -23.71
N TYR A 270 -7.07 3.02 -23.38
CA TYR A 270 -6.11 2.37 -24.28
C TYR A 270 -4.93 1.79 -23.51
N GLN A 271 -4.69 0.48 -23.62
CA GLN A 271 -3.62 -0.23 -22.90
C GLN A 271 -3.66 0.13 -21.40
N THR A 272 -2.66 0.85 -20.92
CA THR A 272 -2.48 1.31 -19.54
C THR A 272 -3.04 2.71 -19.28
N LEU A 273 -3.59 3.39 -20.29
CA LEU A 273 -4.22 4.70 -20.14
C LEU A 273 -5.67 4.55 -19.73
N TYR A 274 -6.10 5.37 -18.76
CA TYR A 274 -7.48 5.46 -18.31
C TYR A 274 -7.92 6.91 -18.13
N VAL A 275 -9.22 7.13 -18.14
CA VAL A 275 -9.85 8.35 -17.60
C VAL A 275 -10.45 8.03 -16.24
N SER A 276 -10.45 9.01 -15.34
CA SER A 276 -10.98 8.83 -13.99
C SER A 276 -11.85 10.00 -13.55
N LEU A 277 -12.86 9.65 -12.76
CA LEU A 277 -13.64 10.57 -11.96
C LEU A 277 -13.47 10.17 -10.49
N GLU A 278 -12.93 11.08 -9.68
CA GLU A 278 -12.73 10.93 -8.24
C GLU A 278 -13.54 12.02 -7.52
N TYR A 279 -14.18 11.65 -6.41
CA TYR A 279 -14.81 12.57 -5.46
C TYR A 279 -14.06 12.43 -4.14
N ASP A 280 -13.43 13.53 -3.74
CA ASP A 280 -12.70 13.66 -2.49
C ASP A 280 -13.59 14.35 -1.47
N TYR A 281 -13.74 13.76 -0.29
CA TYR A 281 -14.46 14.33 0.83
C TYR A 281 -13.56 14.40 2.06
N ARG A 282 -13.57 15.56 2.73
CA ARG A 282 -12.80 15.83 3.94
C ARG A 282 -13.72 16.45 4.98
N LEU A 283 -13.65 15.93 6.21
CA LEU A 283 -14.29 16.50 7.38
C LEU A 283 -13.22 16.79 8.44
N ASN A 284 -13.32 17.94 9.07
CA ASN A 284 -12.64 18.28 10.31
C ASN A 284 -13.64 19.04 11.20
N THR A 285 -14.14 18.42 12.28
CA THR A 285 -15.12 19.06 13.17
C THR A 285 -14.52 20.17 14.04
N LYS A 286 -13.20 20.39 13.95
CA LYS A 286 -12.52 21.46 14.66
C LYS A 286 -11.42 22.06 13.78
N PRO A 287 -11.80 22.76 12.70
CA PRO A 287 -10.83 23.38 11.82
C PRO A 287 -10.26 24.65 12.47
N ALA A 288 -9.26 25.28 11.83
CA ALA A 288 -8.78 26.58 12.26
C ALA A 288 -9.93 27.62 12.28
N PRO A 289 -9.81 28.70 13.08
CA PRO A 289 -10.82 29.76 13.12
C PRO A 289 -11.18 30.26 11.71
N ASP A 290 -12.47 30.54 11.51
CA ASP A 290 -13.04 31.02 10.23
C ASP A 290 -12.91 30.04 9.04
N ARG A 291 -12.72 28.75 9.32
CA ARG A 291 -12.68 27.68 8.31
C ARG A 291 -13.92 26.79 8.40
N LYS A 292 -14.29 26.20 7.26
CA LYS A 292 -15.40 25.25 7.16
C LYS A 292 -14.96 23.89 7.69
N GLU A 293 -15.91 23.14 8.21
CA GLU A 293 -15.66 21.77 8.68
C GLU A 293 -15.53 20.77 7.53
N VAL A 294 -16.20 21.04 6.41
CA VAL A 294 -16.29 20.14 5.26
C VAL A 294 -15.68 20.80 4.04
N ASP A 295 -14.80 20.06 3.38
CA ASP A 295 -14.29 20.36 2.05
C ASP A 295 -14.50 19.14 1.15
N ASP A 296 -15.01 19.38 -0.06
CA ASP A 296 -15.24 18.35 -1.07
C ASP A 296 -14.79 18.79 -2.46
N ALA A 297 -14.41 17.84 -3.31
CA ALA A 297 -13.94 18.12 -4.66
C ALA A 297 -14.30 16.99 -5.63
N TYR A 298 -14.70 17.38 -6.85
CA TYR A 298 -14.81 16.47 -7.99
C TYR A 298 -13.60 16.64 -8.89
N ILE A 299 -12.86 15.56 -9.11
CA ILE A 299 -11.61 15.55 -9.87
C ILE A 299 -11.79 14.66 -11.09
N PHE A 300 -11.68 15.27 -12.26
CA PHE A 300 -11.59 14.57 -13.54
C PHE A 300 -10.12 14.52 -13.96
N GLY A 301 -9.67 13.36 -14.42
CA GLY A 301 -8.27 13.19 -14.81
C GLY A 301 -8.05 12.11 -15.87
N VAL A 302 -6.90 12.21 -16.51
CA VAL A 302 -6.32 11.16 -17.36
C VAL A 302 -5.16 10.56 -16.57
N GLY A 303 -5.04 9.24 -16.60
CA GLY A 303 -3.97 8.56 -15.89
C GLY A 303 -3.39 7.39 -16.63
N PHE A 304 -2.29 6.90 -16.09
CA PHE A 304 -1.54 5.75 -16.57
C PHE A 304 -1.35 4.77 -15.40
N GLU A 305 -1.63 3.49 -15.65
CA GLU A 305 -1.37 2.37 -14.73
C GLU A 305 -0.12 1.58 -15.14
N PHE A 306 0.63 1.05 -14.18
CA PHE A 306 1.81 0.20 -14.41
C PHE A 306 1.94 -0.90 -13.38
#